data_AF-A0A2N2BTX5-F1
#
_entry.id   AF-A0A2N2BTX5-F1
#
_cell.length_a   1.000
_cell.length_b   1.000
_cell.length_c   1.000
_cell.angle_alpha   90.00
_cell.angle_beta   90.00
_cell.angle_gamma   90.00
#
_symmetry.space_group_name_H-M   'P 1'
#
loop_
_entity.id
_entity.type
_entity.pdbx_description
1 polymer ?
#
loop_
_entity_poly.entity_id
_entity_poly.type
_entity_poly.pdbx_seq_one_letter_code
_entity_poly.pdbx_strand_id
1 'polypeptide(L)'
;MANGKAKHKIPKPQAIPDAKIKPKYDFEKIKDKNHIIFSFENLDFTNEYFGLDGTCENWSKNLFEKIRDISALEDAELRKPGNSTLRFHDHSNGKAKFEPPPTVSKEDFYQIRLGKSKGGIHGVLYENIFYVFWLDPHHNMYPDERYGGLKKIKPPLTCCKDRDEELSELNKRIKYLEGELETFEELLNEK
;
A
#
# COMPACT_ATOMS: atom_id res chain seq x y z
N MET A 1 -22.60 -43.18 34.30
CA MET A 1 -21.80 -43.43 33.08
C MET A 1 -21.54 -42.06 32.43
N ALA A 2 -20.31 -41.55 32.51
CA ALA A 2 -19.95 -40.24 31.96
C ALA A 2 -19.19 -40.44 30.63
N ASN A 3 -19.80 -40.01 29.52
CA ASN A 3 -19.20 -40.06 28.20
C ASN A 3 -18.18 -38.92 28.05
N GLY A 4 -16.90 -39.24 28.20
CA GLY A 4 -15.80 -38.31 27.95
C GLY A 4 -15.65 -38.03 26.45
N LYS A 5 -15.96 -36.81 26.00
CA LYS A 5 -15.71 -36.38 24.62
C LYS A 5 -14.21 -36.33 24.35
N ALA A 6 -13.75 -37.07 23.33
CA ALA A 6 -12.36 -37.06 22.90
C ALA A 6 -11.94 -35.66 22.41
N LYS A 7 -10.84 -35.13 22.96
CA LYS A 7 -10.26 -33.84 22.56
C LYS A 7 -9.74 -33.95 21.12
N HIS A 8 -10.30 -33.14 20.21
CA HIS A 8 -9.82 -33.03 18.83
C HIS A 8 -8.37 -32.51 18.84
N LYS A 9 -7.41 -33.36 18.49
CA LYS A 9 -6.00 -32.96 18.39
C LYS A 9 -5.82 -32.21 17.07
N ILE A 10 -5.44 -30.93 17.15
CA ILE A 10 -5.02 -30.15 15.99
C ILE A 10 -3.80 -30.85 15.37
N PRO A 11 -3.82 -31.18 14.06
CA PRO A 11 -2.68 -31.79 13.39
C PRO A 11 -1.45 -30.90 13.52
N LYS A 12 -0.33 -31.46 14.00
CA LYS A 12 0.94 -30.73 14.00
C LYS A 12 1.45 -30.67 12.56
N PRO A 13 1.75 -29.48 12.01
CA PRO A 13 2.33 -29.38 10.68
C PRO A 13 3.65 -30.15 10.64
N GLN A 14 3.75 -31.11 9.73
CA GLN A 14 4.99 -31.80 9.44
C GLN A 14 5.83 -30.89 8.55
N ALA A 15 7.03 -30.53 9.01
CA ALA A 15 7.99 -29.83 8.18
C ALA A 15 8.34 -30.72 6.99
N ILE A 16 8.05 -30.27 5.77
CA ILE A 16 8.53 -30.92 4.56
C ILE A 16 10.02 -30.54 4.44
N PRO A 17 10.96 -31.48 4.58
CA PRO A 17 12.38 -31.17 4.53
C PRO A 17 12.74 -30.64 3.14
N ASP A 18 13.37 -29.47 3.09
CA ASP A 18 14.09 -28.89 1.94
C ASP A 18 13.39 -28.93 0.57
N ALA A 19 12.06 -28.95 0.54
CA ALA A 19 11.34 -28.58 -0.66
C ALA A 19 11.51 -27.06 -0.86
N LYS A 20 12.64 -26.66 -1.47
CA LYS A 20 12.78 -25.32 -2.04
C LYS A 20 11.56 -25.13 -2.93
N ILE A 21 10.61 -24.33 -2.47
CA ILE A 21 9.42 -23.99 -3.24
C ILE A 21 9.96 -23.34 -4.50
N LYS A 22 9.94 -24.07 -5.62
CA LYS A 22 10.19 -23.45 -6.91
C LYS A 22 8.98 -22.54 -7.15
N PRO A 23 9.19 -21.21 -7.26
CA PRO A 23 8.10 -20.36 -7.67
C PRO A 23 7.53 -20.91 -8.97
N LYS A 24 6.22 -20.76 -9.18
CA LYS A 24 5.57 -21.19 -10.42
C LYS A 24 6.21 -20.56 -11.67
N TYR A 25 6.92 -19.44 -11.47
CA TYR A 25 7.71 -18.75 -12.48
C TYR A 25 9.20 -19.11 -12.36
N ASP A 26 9.74 -19.57 -13.48
CA ASP A 26 11.14 -19.92 -13.65
C ASP A 26 11.98 -18.64 -13.78
N PHE A 27 12.80 -18.36 -12.78
CA PHE A 27 13.59 -17.12 -12.68
C PHE A 27 14.56 -16.95 -13.86
N GLU A 28 15.06 -18.06 -14.41
CA GLU A 28 15.94 -18.04 -15.59
C GLU A 28 15.18 -17.59 -16.85
N LYS A 29 13.90 -17.95 -16.99
CA LYS A 29 13.05 -17.46 -18.10
C LYS A 29 12.70 -15.98 -18.00
N ILE A 30 12.72 -15.40 -16.80
CA ILE A 30 12.52 -13.96 -16.58
C ILE A 30 13.73 -13.21 -17.13
N LYS A 31 14.93 -13.73 -16.84
CA LYS A 31 16.21 -13.12 -17.21
C LYS A 31 16.46 -13.13 -18.72
N ASP A 32 16.09 -14.21 -19.41
CA ASP A 32 16.31 -14.36 -20.86
C ASP A 32 15.38 -13.49 -21.74
N LYS A 33 14.26 -13.04 -21.19
CA LYS A 33 13.18 -12.39 -21.95
C LYS A 33 13.02 -10.89 -21.69
N ASN A 34 13.92 -10.29 -20.91
CA ASN A 34 13.84 -8.87 -20.53
C ASN A 34 12.44 -8.46 -20.03
N HIS A 35 11.83 -9.31 -19.18
CA HIS A 35 10.55 -8.97 -18.56
C HIS A 35 10.70 -7.81 -17.58
N ILE A 36 9.60 -7.11 -17.33
CA ILE A 36 9.59 -5.96 -16.43
C ILE A 36 9.78 -6.39 -14.96
N ILE A 37 10.80 -5.81 -14.34
CA ILE A 37 11.11 -5.94 -12.93
C ILE A 37 10.71 -4.63 -12.23
N PHE A 38 10.18 -4.71 -11.02
CA PHE A 38 9.90 -3.53 -10.20
C PHE A 38 10.96 -3.40 -9.11
N SER A 39 11.58 -2.23 -9.03
CA SER A 39 12.42 -1.83 -7.90
C SER A 39 11.67 -0.83 -7.03
N PHE A 40 11.71 -1.04 -5.72
CA PHE A 40 11.12 -0.15 -4.71
C PHE A 40 12.20 0.59 -3.90
N GLU A 41 13.46 0.55 -4.34
CA GLU A 41 14.58 1.22 -3.67
C GLU A 41 14.35 2.73 -3.50
N ASN A 42 13.72 3.36 -4.50
CA ASN A 42 13.45 4.79 -4.52
C ASN A 42 12.05 5.17 -4.00
N LEU A 43 11.33 4.22 -3.40
CA LEU A 43 9.96 4.45 -2.95
C LEU A 43 9.96 5.43 -1.77
N ASP A 44 9.39 6.62 -1.99
CA ASP A 44 9.36 7.71 -1.02
C ASP A 44 7.99 7.84 -0.37
N PHE A 45 7.93 7.53 0.94
CA PHE A 45 6.76 7.75 1.79
C PHE A 45 6.84 9.01 2.65
N THR A 46 7.91 9.80 2.52
CA THR A 46 8.07 11.06 3.27
C THR A 46 7.25 12.20 2.66
N ASN A 47 6.85 12.05 1.38
CA ASN A 47 6.03 13.02 0.68
C ASN A 47 4.56 12.97 1.17
N GLU A 48 4.04 14.10 1.66
CA GLU A 48 2.66 14.20 2.18
C GLU A 48 1.54 14.03 1.14
N TYR A 49 1.87 13.81 -0.14
CA TYR A 49 0.90 13.62 -1.23
C TYR A 49 0.99 12.24 -1.88
N PHE A 50 2.05 11.47 -1.64
CA PHE A 50 2.29 10.18 -2.30
C PHE A 50 2.53 9.07 -1.26
N GLY A 51 1.80 7.97 -1.38
CA GLY A 51 1.67 6.96 -0.32
C GLY A 51 0.36 6.16 -0.41
N LEU A 52 0.07 5.38 0.63
CA LEU A 52 -1.04 4.43 0.65
C LEU A 52 -2.21 4.84 1.56
N ASP A 53 -2.10 5.90 2.33
CA ASP A 53 -3.14 6.20 3.31
C ASP A 53 -4.37 6.86 2.70
N GLY A 54 -5.51 6.66 3.38
CA GLY A 54 -6.81 7.09 2.89
C GLY A 54 -7.26 6.34 1.63
N THR A 55 -6.63 5.20 1.33
CA THR A 55 -7.05 4.32 0.24
C THR A 55 -8.07 3.30 0.73
N CYS A 56 -8.99 2.88 -0.15
CA CYS A 56 -9.82 1.71 0.14
C CYS A 56 -8.95 0.45 0.10
N GLU A 57 -9.30 -0.59 0.88
CA GLU A 57 -8.58 -1.88 0.91
C GLU A 57 -8.30 -2.47 -0.48
N ASN A 58 -9.19 -2.19 -1.43
CA ASN A 58 -9.06 -2.64 -2.80
C ASN A 58 -7.91 -1.96 -3.56
N TRP A 59 -7.42 -0.79 -3.17
CA TRP A 59 -6.39 -0.07 -3.94
C TRP A 59 -5.07 -0.84 -3.96
N SER A 60 -4.56 -1.24 -2.79
CA SER A 60 -3.34 -2.03 -2.67
C SER A 60 -3.45 -3.37 -3.40
N LYS A 61 -4.62 -4.02 -3.32
CA LYS A 61 -4.90 -5.22 -4.12
C LYS A 61 -4.78 -4.95 -5.62
N ASN A 62 -5.45 -3.91 -6.14
CA ASN A 62 -5.37 -3.53 -7.55
C ASN A 62 -3.92 -3.19 -7.97
N LEU A 63 -3.14 -2.56 -7.09
CA LEU A 63 -1.73 -2.27 -7.33
C LEU A 63 -0.93 -3.55 -7.55
N PHE A 64 -1.01 -4.51 -6.62
CA PHE A 64 -0.24 -5.75 -6.74
C PHE A 64 -0.71 -6.64 -7.89
N GLU A 65 -2.02 -6.68 -8.19
CA GLU A 65 -2.54 -7.33 -9.39
C GLU A 65 -1.95 -6.70 -10.66
N LYS A 66 -1.88 -5.36 -10.70
CA LYS A 66 -1.31 -4.63 -11.84
C LYS A 66 0.19 -4.87 -11.99
N ILE A 67 0.94 -4.82 -10.89
CA ILE A 67 2.38 -5.11 -10.88
C ILE A 67 2.63 -6.53 -11.40
N ARG A 68 1.87 -7.53 -10.91
CA ARG A 68 1.95 -8.92 -11.37
C ARG A 68 1.71 -9.01 -12.88
N ASP A 69 0.65 -8.38 -13.37
CA ASP A 69 0.28 -8.46 -14.78
C ASP A 69 1.33 -7.78 -15.69
N ILE A 70 1.93 -6.68 -15.23
CA ILE A 70 3.00 -5.98 -15.97
C ILE A 70 4.32 -6.74 -15.92
N SER A 71 4.65 -7.38 -14.80
CA SER A 71 5.84 -8.23 -14.67
C SER A 71 5.82 -9.46 -15.58
N ALA A 72 4.67 -9.80 -16.15
CA ALA A 72 4.55 -10.84 -17.15
C ALA A 72 4.80 -10.34 -18.59
N LEU A 73 5.05 -9.04 -18.79
CA LEU A 73 5.31 -8.43 -20.09
C LEU A 73 6.81 -8.20 -20.31
N GLU A 74 7.23 -8.23 -21.57
CA GLU A 74 8.57 -7.81 -22.01
C GLU A 74 8.62 -6.29 -22.23
N ASP A 75 9.80 -5.65 -22.12
CA ASP A 75 9.96 -4.19 -22.34
C ASP A 75 9.43 -3.74 -23.72
N ALA A 76 9.65 -4.55 -24.76
CA ALA A 76 9.13 -4.27 -26.09
C ALA A 76 7.59 -4.24 -26.14
N GLU A 77 6.90 -5.01 -25.29
CA GLU A 77 5.43 -5.05 -25.21
C GLU A 77 4.87 -3.90 -24.38
N LEU A 78 5.63 -3.48 -23.38
CA LEU A 78 5.33 -2.31 -22.54
C LEU A 78 5.28 -1.03 -23.39
N ARG A 79 6.21 -0.88 -24.35
CA ARG A 79 6.35 0.31 -25.20
C ARG A 79 5.44 0.35 -26.43
N LYS A 80 4.65 -0.70 -26.68
CA LYS A 80 3.77 -0.75 -27.87
C LYS A 80 2.66 0.31 -27.77
N PRO A 81 2.50 1.18 -28.80
CA PRO A 81 1.42 2.15 -28.83
C PRO A 81 0.06 1.43 -28.86
N GLY A 82 -0.87 1.87 -28.00
CA GLY A 82 -2.21 1.28 -27.90
C GLY A 82 -2.40 0.23 -26.80
N ASN A 83 -1.36 -0.11 -26.02
CA ASN A 83 -1.54 -0.90 -24.81
C ASN A 83 -2.29 -0.08 -23.74
N SER A 84 -3.61 -0.12 -23.80
CA SER A 84 -4.53 0.65 -22.93
C SER A 84 -4.31 0.43 -21.43
N THR A 85 -3.65 -0.67 -21.09
CA THR A 85 -3.34 -1.16 -19.75
C THR A 85 -2.19 -0.38 -19.11
N LEU A 86 -1.29 0.14 -19.95
CA LEU A 86 -0.05 0.82 -19.61
C LEU A 86 -0.03 2.13 -20.38
N ARG A 87 -0.86 3.07 -19.92
CA ARG A 87 -0.68 4.46 -20.35
C ARG A 87 0.54 4.99 -19.62
N PHE A 88 1.71 4.66 -20.15
CA PHE A 88 2.96 5.37 -19.92
C PHE A 88 2.71 6.82 -20.33
N HIS A 89 2.24 7.62 -19.37
CA HIS A 89 2.05 9.03 -19.57
C HIS A 89 3.37 9.69 -19.26
N ASP A 90 3.91 10.42 -20.24
CA ASP A 90 5.00 11.35 -19.99
C ASP A 90 4.45 12.59 -19.31
N HIS A 91 5.26 13.21 -18.46
CA HIS A 91 4.87 14.44 -17.78
C HIS A 91 5.18 15.70 -18.59
N SER A 92 5.67 15.55 -19.83
CA SER A 92 6.15 16.61 -20.72
C SER A 92 5.11 17.70 -21.03
N ASN A 93 3.82 17.34 -21.10
CA ASN A 93 2.73 18.25 -21.50
C ASN A 93 2.15 19.15 -20.38
N GLY A 94 2.92 19.40 -19.32
CA GLY A 94 2.91 20.72 -18.65
C GLY A 94 1.82 21.03 -17.62
N LYS A 95 1.19 20.03 -16.99
CA LYS A 95 0.24 20.27 -15.86
C LYS A 95 0.53 19.44 -14.61
N ALA A 96 1.67 18.78 -14.56
CA ALA A 96 2.09 18.06 -13.37
C ALA A 96 2.29 19.06 -12.23
N LYS A 97 1.66 18.82 -11.09
CA LYS A 97 1.78 19.69 -9.91
C LYS A 97 3.10 19.50 -9.16
N PHE A 98 3.69 18.31 -9.31
CA PHE A 98 4.94 17.93 -8.68
C PHE A 98 5.99 17.67 -9.75
N GLU A 99 7.20 18.18 -9.53
CA GLU A 99 8.34 17.87 -10.37
C GLU A 99 8.98 16.56 -9.92
N PRO A 100 9.48 15.72 -10.84
CA PRO A 100 10.20 14.51 -10.49
C PRO A 100 11.37 14.77 -9.52
N PRO A 101 11.86 13.71 -8.85
CA PRO A 101 13.09 13.78 -8.08
C PRO A 101 14.25 14.40 -8.87
N PRO A 102 15.16 15.18 -8.25
CA PRO A 102 16.22 15.92 -8.95
C PRO A 102 17.16 15.07 -9.81
N THR A 103 17.23 13.76 -9.55
CA THR A 103 18.05 12.79 -10.28
C THR A 103 17.41 12.27 -11.56
N VAL A 104 16.18 12.71 -11.87
CA VAL A 104 15.34 12.15 -12.93
C VAL A 104 14.82 13.28 -13.82
N SER A 105 14.92 13.10 -15.15
CA SER A 105 14.33 14.01 -16.13
C SER A 105 12.81 13.86 -16.17
N LYS A 106 12.08 14.90 -16.59
CA LYS A 106 10.61 14.85 -16.69
C LYS A 106 10.13 13.95 -17.81
N GLU A 107 10.96 13.82 -18.84
CA GLU A 107 10.76 13.01 -20.02
C GLU A 107 10.89 11.52 -19.71
N ASP A 108 11.72 11.17 -18.72
CA ASP A 108 11.96 9.80 -18.26
C ASP A 108 11.10 9.41 -17.04
N PHE A 109 10.21 10.31 -16.60
CA PHE A 109 9.28 10.04 -15.50
C PHE A 109 7.92 9.62 -16.05
N TYR A 110 7.47 8.45 -15.64
CA TYR A 110 6.31 7.77 -16.21
C TYR A 110 5.30 7.36 -15.15
N GLN A 111 4.02 7.40 -15.54
CA GLN A 111 2.93 6.86 -14.74
C GLN A 111 2.49 5.47 -15.23
N ILE A 112 2.32 4.52 -14.30
CA ILE A 112 1.55 3.29 -14.50
C ILE A 112 0.18 3.45 -13.84
N ARG A 113 -0.88 3.51 -14.64
CA ARG A 113 -2.26 3.70 -14.15
C ARG A 113 -2.90 2.40 -13.69
N LEU A 114 -3.53 2.41 -12.52
CA LEU A 114 -4.34 1.29 -12.00
C LEU A 114 -5.76 1.29 -12.60
N GLY A 115 -6.21 2.41 -13.13
CA GLY A 115 -7.52 2.55 -13.78
C GLY A 115 -7.82 4.00 -14.16
N LYS A 116 -9.01 4.25 -14.73
CA LYS A 116 -9.42 5.60 -15.14
C LYS A 116 -9.44 6.59 -13.97
N SER A 117 -9.97 6.15 -12.82
CA SER A 117 -10.18 6.96 -11.61
C SER A 117 -9.42 6.46 -10.38
N LYS A 118 -8.58 5.43 -10.51
CA LYS A 118 -7.89 4.79 -9.37
C LYS A 118 -6.46 5.29 -9.14
N GLY A 119 -6.01 6.31 -9.86
CA GLY A 119 -4.64 6.79 -9.77
C GLY A 119 -3.63 5.82 -10.38
N GLY A 120 -2.42 5.84 -9.87
CA GLY A 120 -1.30 5.06 -10.40
C GLY A 120 -0.08 5.04 -9.51
N ILE A 121 1.01 4.54 -10.06
CA ILE A 121 2.35 4.69 -9.49
C ILE A 121 3.20 5.49 -10.48
N HIS A 122 4.13 6.28 -9.96
CA HIS A 122 5.06 7.07 -10.76
C HIS A 122 6.48 6.60 -10.54
N GLY A 123 7.27 6.61 -11.60
CA GLY A 123 8.61 6.07 -11.57
C GLY A 123 9.37 6.22 -12.88
N VAL A 124 10.54 5.62 -12.92
CA VAL A 124 11.43 5.62 -14.08
C VAL A 124 11.56 4.20 -14.60
N LEU A 125 11.52 4.05 -15.92
CA LEU A 125 11.86 2.79 -16.56
C LEU A 125 13.27 2.90 -17.14
N TYR A 126 14.21 2.16 -16.55
CA TYR A 126 15.57 2.03 -17.03
C TYR A 126 15.82 0.56 -17.40
N GLU A 127 16.18 0.31 -18.66
CA GLU A 127 16.18 -1.02 -19.26
C GLU A 127 14.82 -1.71 -19.05
N ASN A 128 14.80 -2.87 -18.38
CA ASN A 128 13.59 -3.60 -18.01
C ASN A 128 13.18 -3.40 -16.55
N ILE A 129 13.78 -2.43 -15.83
CA ILE A 129 13.50 -2.18 -14.41
C ILE A 129 12.69 -0.89 -14.27
N PHE A 130 11.49 -1.01 -13.73
CA PHE A 130 10.68 0.11 -13.31
C PHE A 130 10.98 0.47 -11.84
N TYR A 131 11.69 1.56 -11.62
CA TYR A 131 11.98 2.13 -10.31
C TYR A 131 10.79 2.95 -9.84
N VAL A 132 10.06 2.42 -8.85
CA VAL A 132 8.90 3.10 -8.27
C VAL A 132 9.38 4.19 -7.32
N PHE A 133 8.90 5.42 -7.54
CA PHE A 133 9.15 6.55 -6.66
C PHE A 133 7.93 6.88 -5.82
N TRP A 134 6.76 6.97 -6.44
CA TRP A 134 5.54 7.47 -5.78
C TRP A 134 4.34 6.57 -6.01
N LEU A 135 3.52 6.46 -4.96
CA LEU A 135 2.20 5.84 -5.01
C LEU A 135 1.16 6.97 -5.02
N ASP A 136 0.37 7.07 -6.07
CA ASP A 136 -0.56 8.18 -6.27
C ASP A 136 -2.01 7.67 -6.39
N PRO A 137 -2.64 7.26 -5.28
CA PRO A 137 -4.03 6.83 -5.28
C PRO A 137 -5.02 7.96 -5.53
N HIS A 138 -4.64 9.21 -5.22
CA HIS A 138 -5.54 10.37 -5.22
C HIS A 138 -5.43 11.24 -6.48
N HIS A 139 -4.60 10.87 -7.46
CA HIS A 139 -4.27 11.67 -8.67
C HIS A 139 -3.66 13.03 -8.34
N ASN A 140 -2.83 13.09 -7.31
CA ASN A 140 -2.18 14.32 -6.87
C ASN A 140 -1.17 14.86 -7.88
N MET A 141 -0.64 14.01 -8.77
CA MET A 141 0.20 14.47 -9.87
C MET A 141 -0.56 15.42 -10.82
N TYR A 142 -1.83 15.14 -11.06
CA TYR A 142 -2.72 15.91 -11.93
C TYR A 142 -4.07 16.14 -11.26
N PRO A 143 -4.13 17.02 -10.24
CA PRO A 143 -5.35 17.22 -9.47
C PRO A 143 -6.41 17.89 -10.34
N ASP A 144 -7.64 17.38 -10.28
CA ASP A 144 -8.81 18.00 -10.91
C ASP A 144 -9.76 18.46 -9.81
N GLU A 145 -9.99 19.78 -9.75
CA GLU A 145 -10.86 20.42 -8.76
C GLU A 145 -12.28 19.85 -8.78
N ARG A 146 -12.76 19.35 -9.93
CA ARG A 146 -14.09 18.72 -10.04
C ARG A 146 -14.20 17.40 -9.29
N TYR A 147 -13.07 16.76 -8.95
CA TYR A 147 -13.00 15.47 -8.26
C TYR A 147 -12.33 15.56 -6.88
N GLY A 148 -12.27 16.78 -6.33
CA GLY A 148 -11.78 17.06 -4.98
C GLY A 148 -10.34 17.56 -4.92
N GLY A 149 -9.74 17.92 -6.05
CA GLY A 149 -8.46 18.63 -6.10
C GLY A 149 -7.28 17.87 -5.49
N LEU A 150 -6.30 18.63 -5.01
CA LEU A 150 -5.10 18.10 -4.36
C LEU A 150 -5.41 17.57 -2.96
N LYS A 151 -5.03 16.32 -2.66
CA LYS A 151 -5.33 15.68 -1.38
C LYS A 151 -4.03 15.27 -0.68
N LYS A 152 -3.81 15.81 0.52
CA LYS A 152 -2.76 15.31 1.40
C LYS A 152 -3.13 13.92 1.91
N ILE A 153 -2.14 13.04 1.93
CA ILE A 153 -2.23 11.76 2.58
C ILE A 153 -2.29 12.02 4.08
N LYS A 154 -3.29 11.43 4.73
CA LYS A 154 -3.38 11.47 6.18
C LYS A 154 -2.34 10.47 6.68
N PRO A 155 -1.37 10.86 7.51
CA PRO A 155 -0.42 9.90 8.05
C PRO A 155 -1.18 8.72 8.65
N PRO A 156 -0.67 7.49 8.50
CA PRO A 156 -1.37 6.33 8.99
C PRO A 156 -1.65 6.54 10.48
N LEU A 157 -2.93 6.58 10.83
CA LEU A 157 -3.29 6.24 12.19
C LEU A 157 -2.82 4.80 12.34
N THR A 158 -2.04 4.56 13.39
CA THR A 158 -1.58 3.25 13.83
C THR A 158 -2.58 2.16 13.43
N CYS A 159 -2.10 0.99 12.98
CA CYS A 159 -2.91 -0.20 12.68
C CYS A 159 -3.95 -0.52 13.79
N CYS A 160 -3.70 0.00 14.99
CA CYS A 160 -4.50 -0.06 16.18
C CYS A 160 -5.57 1.05 16.30
N LYS A 161 -5.94 1.84 15.29
CA LYS A 161 -6.84 2.99 15.49
C LYS A 161 -8.10 2.67 16.32
N ASP A 162 -8.79 1.57 16.00
CA ASP A 162 -9.97 1.13 16.76
C ASP A 162 -9.60 0.78 18.20
N ARG A 163 -8.43 0.14 18.40
CA ARG A 163 -7.88 -0.17 19.73
C ARG A 163 -7.43 1.09 20.48
N ASP A 164 -6.92 2.11 19.79
CA ASP A 164 -6.44 3.35 20.38
C ASP A 164 -7.62 4.25 20.80
N GLU A 165 -8.70 4.24 20.01
CA GLU A 165 -9.99 4.84 20.39
C GLU A 165 -10.59 4.10 21.59
N GLU A 166 -10.62 2.76 21.57
CA GLU A 166 -11.08 1.93 22.70
C GLU A 166 -10.23 2.16 23.97
N LEU A 167 -8.90 2.22 23.85
CA LEU A 167 -7.98 2.57 24.94
C LEU A 167 -8.26 3.96 25.49
N SER A 168 -8.56 4.94 24.64
CA SER A 168 -8.89 6.30 25.07
C SER A 168 -10.20 6.31 25.88
N GLU A 169 -11.23 5.60 25.41
CA GLU A 169 -12.52 5.50 26.09
C GLU A 169 -12.40 4.76 27.43
N LEU A 170 -11.70 3.61 27.45
CA LEU A 170 -11.47 2.84 28.67
C LEU A 170 -10.68 3.65 29.70
N ASN A 171 -9.64 4.38 29.29
CA ASN A 171 -8.87 5.23 30.21
C ASN A 171 -9.72 6.38 30.79
N LYS A 172 -10.60 6.99 29.99
CA LYS A 172 -11.56 7.98 30.49
C LYS A 172 -12.51 7.36 31.52
N ARG A 173 -12.97 6.13 31.27
CA ARG A 173 -13.90 5.44 32.17
C ARG A 173 -13.22 5.04 33.48
N ILE A 174 -11.99 4.54 33.43
CA ILE A 174 -11.19 4.24 34.63
C ILE A 174 -11.03 5.50 35.47
N LYS A 175 -10.59 6.60 34.87
CA LYS A 175 -10.39 7.87 35.59
C LYS A 175 -11.68 8.41 36.21
N TYR A 176 -12.82 8.26 35.53
CA TYR A 176 -14.12 8.63 36.07
C TYR A 176 -14.50 7.77 37.29
N LEU A 177 -14.34 6.45 37.19
CA LEU A 177 -14.67 5.52 38.27
C LEU A 177 -13.74 5.67 39.47
N GLU A 178 -12.46 5.93 39.25
CA GLU A 178 -11.49 6.24 40.31
C GLU A 178 -11.92 7.49 41.10
N GLY A 179 -12.37 8.55 40.42
CA GLY A 179 -12.89 9.74 41.10
C GLY A 179 -14.20 9.52 41.86
N GLU A 180 -15.11 8.69 41.34
CA GLU A 180 -16.32 8.30 42.08
C GLU A 180 -15.98 7.49 43.33
N LEU A 181 -15.05 6.54 43.23
CA LEU A 181 -14.59 5.75 44.37
C LEU A 181 -13.95 6.64 45.45
N GLU A 182 -13.09 7.57 45.06
CA GLU A 182 -12.47 8.53 45.98
C GLU A 182 -13.53 9.36 46.72
N THR A 183 -14.53 9.88 46.01
CA THR A 183 -15.65 10.62 46.61
C THR A 183 -16.45 9.77 47.60
N PHE A 184 -16.72 8.50 47.27
CA PHE A 184 -17.44 7.60 48.17
C PHE A 184 -16.62 7.21 49.40
N GLU A 185 -15.31 7.02 49.26
CA GLU A 185 -14.40 6.76 50.39
C GLU A 185 -14.34 7.95 51.34
N GLU A 186 -14.29 9.18 50.84
CA GLU A 186 -14.36 10.40 51.67
C GLU A 186 -15.67 10.44 52.48
N LEU A 187 -16.82 10.21 51.82
CA LEU A 187 -18.13 10.20 52.47
C LEU A 187 -18.30 9.11 53.53
N LEU A 188 -17.62 7.97 53.37
CA LEU A 188 -17.64 6.87 54.33
C LEU A 188 -16.72 7.14 55.53
N ASN A 189 -15.60 7.84 55.32
CA ASN A 189 -14.63 8.18 56.37
C ASN A 189 -15.03 9.41 57.20
N GLU A 190 -16.02 10.21 56.77
CA GLU A 190 -16.57 11.34 57.54
C GLU A 190 -17.65 10.94 58.58
N LYS A 191 -17.86 9.64 58.83
CA LYS A 191 -18.75 9.12 59.90
C LYS A 191 -17.98 8.50 61.06
#